data_AF-B8CE00-F1
#
_entry.id   AF-B8CE00-F1
#
_cell.length_a   1.000
_cell.length_b   1.000
_cell.length_c   1.000
_cell.angle_alpha   90.00
_cell.angle_beta   90.00
_cell.angle_gamma   90.00
#
_symmetry.space_group_name_H-M   'P 1'
#
loop_
_entity.id
_entity.type
_entity.pdbx_description
1 polymer ?
#
loop_
_entity_poly.entity_id
_entity_poly.type
_entity_poly.pdbx_seq_one_letter_code
_entity_poly.pdbx_strand_id
1 'polypeptide(L)'
;MARELMNPLGISHQNNLLIAQDVVSGERVGWAQIRSIGYAGVGLDPSRFEDDGDGTDDGSSSLKRRDTQSALSIERDIDEQMWEEFESDGVDFPTGLASLPWTNNYKAAFKAADDRLKRRDRMVNEELNSRPMFWELSSVYVIPKYRKQGIGSELVKQVLRRHVITNKRGRDIYALTLAKTVPWYEQFGFKIEEKVPSSMTIEMAVGNVITKLIREKLVCIRTSL
;
A
#
# COMPACT_ATOMS: atom_id res chain seq x y z
N MET A 1 24.70 -0.34 17.76
CA MET A 1 24.19 1.05 17.60
C MET A 1 23.30 1.29 16.38
N ALA A 2 23.48 0.62 15.22
CA ALA A 2 22.57 0.83 14.07
C ALA A 2 21.15 0.24 14.23
N ARG A 3 20.91 -0.63 15.22
CA ARG A 3 19.62 -1.27 15.49
C ARG A 3 18.54 -0.30 16.02
N GLU A 4 18.93 0.79 16.68
CA GLU A 4 18.01 1.74 17.34
C GLU A 4 17.55 2.90 16.44
N LEU A 5 18.20 3.10 15.29
CA LEU A 5 17.86 4.18 14.34
C LEU A 5 16.87 3.76 13.25
N MET A 6 16.48 2.48 13.23
CA MET A 6 15.44 1.98 12.34
C MET A 6 14.10 2.16 13.03
N ASN A 7 13.11 2.78 12.38
CA ASN A 7 11.73 2.60 12.82
C ASN A 7 11.41 1.10 12.67
N PRO A 8 11.34 0.33 13.78
CA PRO A 8 11.27 -1.12 13.70
C PRO A 8 9.93 -1.58 13.10
N LEU A 9 8.95 -0.69 13.02
CA LEU A 9 7.59 -0.98 12.55
C LEU A 9 7.46 -0.95 11.02
N GLY A 10 8.45 -0.42 10.28
CA GLY A 10 8.38 -0.29 8.81
C GLY A 10 9.18 -1.32 8.01
N ILE A 11 10.10 -2.04 8.66
CA ILE A 11 11.01 -2.97 8.00
C ILE A 11 10.37 -4.35 7.95
N SER A 12 9.76 -4.67 6.81
CA SER A 12 9.26 -6.02 6.52
C SER A 12 10.24 -6.72 5.59
N HIS A 13 10.61 -7.96 5.93
CA HIS A 13 11.40 -8.84 5.06
C HIS A 13 10.68 -9.16 3.73
N GLN A 14 9.37 -8.97 3.66
CA GLN A 14 8.56 -9.15 2.45
C GLN A 14 8.70 -7.96 1.47
N ASN A 15 9.22 -6.82 1.94
CA ASN A 15 9.26 -5.55 1.22
C ASN A 15 10.68 -5.23 0.77
N ASN A 16 11.10 -5.78 -0.38
CA ASN A 16 12.29 -5.41 -1.18
C ASN A 16 13.42 -4.72 -0.39
N LEU A 17 13.86 -5.36 0.71
CA LEU A 17 14.88 -4.83 1.61
C LEU A 17 16.24 -5.30 1.11
N LEU A 18 17.16 -4.36 0.97
CA LEU A 18 18.57 -4.61 0.69
C LEU A 18 19.41 -4.13 1.86
N ILE A 19 20.40 -4.94 2.23
CA ILE A 19 21.35 -4.65 3.29
C ILE A 19 22.73 -4.68 2.66
N ALA A 20 23.50 -3.61 2.85
CA ALA A 20 24.92 -3.58 2.53
C ALA A 20 25.72 -4.10 3.74
N GLN A 21 26.67 -4.99 3.49
CA GLN A 21 27.54 -5.59 4.49
C GLN A 21 29.00 -5.41 4.06
N ASP A 22 29.87 -5.08 5.01
CA ASP A 22 31.30 -5.09 4.80
C ASP A 22 31.79 -6.54 4.73
N VAL A 23 32.51 -6.88 3.66
CA VAL A 23 32.97 -8.25 3.38
C VAL A 23 34.00 -8.72 4.40
N VAL A 24 34.83 -7.81 4.92
CA VAL A 24 35.92 -8.17 5.83
C VAL A 24 35.39 -8.37 7.25
N SER A 25 34.65 -7.38 7.78
CA SER A 25 34.16 -7.41 9.15
C SER A 25 32.84 -8.15 9.32
N GLY A 26 32.08 -8.34 8.24
CA GLY A 26 30.69 -8.78 8.32
C GLY A 26 29.74 -7.74 8.94
N GLU A 27 30.19 -6.51 9.17
CA GLU A 27 29.36 -5.45 9.75
C GLU A 27 28.33 -4.95 8.72
N ARG A 28 27.10 -4.71 9.15
CA ARG A 28 26.08 -4.05 8.31
C ARG A 28 26.42 -2.57 8.18
N VAL A 29 26.57 -2.07 6.96
CA VAL A 29 27.02 -0.69 6.68
C VAL A 29 25.90 0.24 6.21
N GLY A 30 24.81 -0.31 5.70
CA GLY A 30 23.65 0.45 5.23
C GLY A 30 22.50 -0.42 4.77
N TRP A 31 21.38 0.19 4.42
CA TRP A 31 20.21 -0.49 3.87
C TRP A 31 19.38 0.44 2.98
N ALA A 32 18.58 -0.16 2.11
CA ALA A 32 17.52 0.52 1.37
C ALA A 32 16.29 -0.38 1.25
N GLN A 33 15.10 0.22 1.19
CA GLN A 33 13.84 -0.51 1.15
C GLN A 33 12.83 0.15 0.23
N ILE A 34 12.17 -0.65 -0.60
CA ILE A 34 10.91 -0.28 -1.27
C ILE A 34 9.75 -1.00 -0.59
N ARG A 35 8.71 -0.26 -0.18
CA ARG A 35 7.48 -0.81 0.42
C ARG A 35 6.25 -0.40 -0.39
N SER A 36 5.17 -1.18 -0.31
CA SER A 36 3.87 -0.79 -0.85
C SER A 36 3.21 0.24 0.07
N ILE A 37 2.65 1.30 -0.51
CA ILE A 37 1.86 2.31 0.22
C ILE A 37 0.37 1.98 0.17
N GLY A 38 -0.04 1.16 -0.78
CA GLY A 38 -1.43 0.74 -0.98
C GLY A 38 -1.72 0.48 -2.45
N TYR A 39 -2.99 0.27 -2.75
CA TYR A 39 -3.49 0.11 -4.10
C TYR A 39 -3.94 1.46 -4.63
N ALA A 40 -3.81 1.66 -5.92
CA ALA A 40 -4.48 2.77 -6.58
C ALA A 40 -5.99 2.63 -6.37
N GLY A 41 -6.63 3.74 -6.02
CA GLY A 41 -8.08 3.80 -6.09
C GLY A 41 -8.50 3.49 -7.52
N VAL A 42 -9.57 2.70 -7.67
CA VAL A 42 -10.23 2.61 -8.97
C VAL A 42 -10.80 4.00 -9.22
N GLY A 43 -10.22 4.72 -10.19
CA GLY A 43 -10.86 5.91 -10.71
C GLY A 43 -12.25 5.47 -11.18
N LEU A 44 -13.30 5.92 -10.48
CA LEU A 44 -14.67 5.67 -10.92
C LEU A 44 -14.74 6.12 -12.37
N ASP A 45 -15.00 5.18 -13.26
CA ASP A 45 -15.36 5.47 -14.64
C ASP A 45 -16.58 6.42 -14.57
N PRO A 46 -16.44 7.70 -14.97
CA PRO A 46 -17.48 8.69 -14.74
C PRO A 46 -18.79 8.34 -15.46
N SER A 47 -18.77 7.42 -16.42
CA SER A 47 -19.95 6.90 -17.12
C SER A 47 -20.80 5.88 -16.34
N ARG A 48 -20.41 5.47 -15.13
CA ARG A 48 -21.17 4.45 -14.36
C ARG A 48 -22.18 5.01 -13.34
N PHE A 49 -22.30 6.34 -13.22
CA PHE A 49 -23.19 7.00 -12.24
C PHE A 49 -23.85 8.28 -12.80
N GLU A 50 -24.38 8.22 -14.01
CA GLU A 50 -25.35 9.20 -14.53
C GLU A 50 -26.68 8.51 -14.83
N ASP A 51 -27.32 7.88 -13.84
CA ASP A 51 -28.78 7.71 -13.86
C ASP A 51 -29.28 7.46 -12.43
N ASP A 52 -30.42 8.06 -12.11
CA ASP A 52 -31.14 8.06 -10.81
C ASP A 52 -30.48 8.93 -9.72
N GLY A 53 -31.00 10.07 -9.27
CA GLY A 53 -32.35 10.59 -9.30
C GLY A 53 -32.46 11.56 -8.11
N ASP A 54 -32.92 12.77 -8.39
CA ASP A 54 -33.54 13.77 -7.52
C ASP A 54 -33.20 13.83 -6.02
N GLY A 55 -32.56 14.96 -5.63
CA GLY A 55 -33.12 15.80 -4.57
C GLY A 55 -32.95 15.34 -3.11
N THR A 56 -32.01 16.01 -2.43
CA THR A 56 -31.96 16.16 -0.96
C THR A 56 -31.72 14.90 -0.13
N ASP A 57 -30.44 14.60 0.14
CA ASP A 57 -30.08 14.23 1.51
C ASP A 57 -28.59 14.51 1.81
N ASP A 58 -28.36 15.11 2.97
CA ASP A 58 -27.06 15.55 3.51
C ASP A 58 -26.34 14.36 4.17
N GLY A 59 -26.11 13.32 3.36
CA GLY A 59 -25.59 12.02 3.80
C GLY A 59 -24.30 11.64 3.08
N SER A 60 -23.17 12.18 3.56
CA SER A 60 -21.81 11.58 3.54
C SER A 60 -21.57 10.40 2.55
N SER A 61 -21.59 10.64 1.25
CA SER A 61 -21.05 9.69 0.26
C SER A 61 -19.51 9.79 0.22
N SER A 62 -18.87 9.17 1.22
CA SER A 62 -17.41 9.17 1.44
C SER A 62 -16.59 8.35 0.41
N LEU A 63 -17.22 7.93 -0.69
CA LEU A 63 -16.62 7.11 -1.75
C LEU A 63 -15.94 7.93 -2.86
N LYS A 64 -16.06 9.26 -2.86
CA LYS A 64 -15.39 10.11 -3.85
C LYS A 64 -13.95 10.45 -3.40
N ARG A 65 -12.97 10.00 -4.21
CA ARG A 65 -11.55 10.41 -4.23
C ARG A 65 -10.65 9.87 -3.10
N ARG A 66 -10.42 8.57 -3.06
CA ARG A 66 -9.17 8.06 -2.48
C ARG A 66 -8.23 7.64 -3.59
N ASP A 67 -7.21 8.44 -3.86
CA ASP A 67 -6.15 8.09 -4.81
C ASP A 67 -5.44 6.80 -4.39
N THR A 68 -5.43 6.50 -3.09
CA THR A 68 -4.89 5.26 -2.53
C THR A 68 -5.90 4.58 -1.61
N GLN A 69 -6.12 3.27 -1.82
CA GLN A 69 -6.93 2.42 -0.95
C GLN A 69 -6.04 1.36 -0.27
N SER A 70 -6.30 1.13 1.01
CA SER A 70 -5.69 0.01 1.73
C SER A 70 -6.38 -1.31 1.34
N ALA A 71 -5.70 -2.44 1.54
CA ALA A 71 -6.29 -3.76 1.38
C ALA A 71 -7.58 -3.91 2.21
N LEU A 72 -7.58 -3.41 3.45
CA LEU A 72 -8.76 -3.40 4.33
C LEU A 72 -9.93 -2.60 3.76
N SER A 73 -9.67 -1.52 3.00
CA SER A 73 -10.74 -0.78 2.34
C SER A 73 -11.38 -1.62 1.23
N ILE A 74 -10.55 -2.32 0.44
CA ILE A 74 -11.01 -3.20 -0.64
C ILE A 74 -11.80 -4.38 -0.08
N GLU A 75 -11.33 -4.98 1.02
CA GLU A 75 -12.04 -6.04 1.71
C GLU A 75 -13.41 -5.58 2.20
N ARG A 76 -13.53 -4.36 2.73
CA ARG A 76 -14.82 -3.80 3.17
C ARG A 76 -15.79 -3.56 2.03
N ASP A 77 -15.32 -3.03 0.90
CA ASP A 77 -16.16 -2.83 -0.29
C ASP A 77 -16.71 -4.17 -0.79
N ILE A 78 -15.89 -5.24 -0.75
CA ILE A 78 -16.31 -6.59 -1.13
C ILE A 78 -17.23 -7.22 -0.08
N ASP A 79 -16.99 -6.97 1.21
CA ASP A 79 -17.86 -7.43 2.29
C ASP A 79 -19.25 -6.83 2.15
N GLU A 80 -19.37 -5.55 1.80
CA GLU A 80 -20.65 -4.88 1.52
C GLU A 80 -21.38 -5.54 0.36
N GLN A 81 -20.69 -5.79 -0.76
CA GLN A 81 -21.26 -6.54 -1.89
C GLN A 81 -21.70 -7.97 -1.48
N MET A 82 -20.89 -8.66 -0.65
CA MET A 82 -21.23 -10.00 -0.15
C MET A 82 -22.43 -9.99 0.79
N TRP A 83 -22.67 -8.90 1.52
CA TRP A 83 -23.87 -8.74 2.35
C TRP A 83 -25.13 -8.60 1.50
N GLU A 84 -25.09 -7.82 0.42
CA GLU A 84 -26.21 -7.73 -0.53
C GLU A 84 -26.49 -9.09 -1.20
N GLU A 85 -25.44 -9.83 -1.59
CA GLU A 85 -25.58 -11.21 -2.08
C GLU A 85 -26.21 -12.12 -1.03
N PHE A 86 -25.78 -12.00 0.23
CA PHE A 86 -26.31 -12.82 1.32
C PHE A 86 -27.82 -12.60 1.55
N GLU A 87 -28.30 -11.35 1.46
CA GLU A 87 -29.74 -11.03 1.59
C GLU A 87 -30.58 -11.56 0.42
N SER A 88 -29.97 -11.72 -0.76
CA SER A 88 -30.64 -12.27 -1.95
C SER A 88 -30.54 -13.79 -2.09
N ASP A 89 -29.61 -14.42 -1.38
CA ASP A 89 -29.41 -15.86 -1.39
C ASP A 89 -30.52 -16.52 -0.57
N GLY A 90 -31.46 -17.20 -1.24
CA GLY A 90 -32.67 -17.79 -0.63
C GLY A 90 -32.44 -18.97 0.32
N VAL A 91 -31.26 -19.07 0.93
CA VAL A 91 -30.90 -20.06 1.94
C VAL A 91 -31.03 -19.43 3.33
N ASP A 92 -32.18 -19.66 3.97
CA ASP A 92 -32.41 -19.22 5.35
C ASP A 92 -31.50 -19.95 6.34
N PHE A 93 -31.07 -19.23 7.38
CA PHE A 93 -30.40 -19.85 8.52
C PHE A 93 -31.40 -20.70 9.31
N PRO A 94 -31.14 -22.02 9.48
CA PRO A 94 -32.05 -22.87 10.20
C PRO A 94 -32.11 -22.48 11.68
N THR A 95 -33.29 -22.55 12.27
CA THR A 95 -33.53 -22.25 13.68
C THR A 95 -34.00 -23.49 14.46
N GLY A 96 -33.92 -23.45 15.80
CA GLY A 96 -34.38 -24.54 16.66
C GLY A 96 -33.62 -25.85 16.44
N LEU A 97 -34.33 -26.98 16.34
CA LEU A 97 -33.69 -28.28 16.10
C LEU A 97 -33.07 -28.41 14.71
N ALA A 98 -33.48 -27.58 13.74
CA ALA A 98 -32.93 -27.61 12.39
C ALA A 98 -31.51 -27.02 12.34
N SER A 99 -31.08 -26.23 13.34
CA SER A 99 -29.73 -25.66 13.42
C SER A 99 -28.68 -26.64 13.96
N LEU A 100 -29.08 -27.87 14.30
CA LEU A 100 -28.17 -28.86 14.86
C LEU A 100 -27.21 -29.41 13.77
N PRO A 101 -25.91 -29.61 14.07
CA PRO A 101 -24.89 -29.90 13.06
C PRO A 101 -25.14 -31.12 12.16
N TRP A 102 -25.91 -32.09 12.66
CA TRP A 102 -26.20 -33.33 11.95
C TRP A 102 -27.39 -33.23 10.98
N THR A 103 -28.19 -32.16 11.05
CA THR A 103 -29.38 -32.00 10.21
C THR A 103 -28.99 -31.63 8.78
N ASN A 104 -29.86 -31.96 7.81
CA ASN A 104 -29.63 -31.60 6.42
C ASN A 104 -29.67 -30.08 6.20
N ASN A 105 -30.55 -29.38 6.93
CA ASN A 105 -30.68 -27.92 6.82
C ASN A 105 -29.42 -27.21 7.30
N TYR A 106 -28.85 -27.65 8.44
CA TYR A 106 -27.57 -27.11 8.91
C TYR A 106 -26.46 -27.37 7.90
N LYS A 107 -26.34 -28.60 7.38
CA LYS A 107 -25.31 -28.94 6.40
C LYS A 107 -25.41 -28.11 5.12
N ALA A 108 -26.64 -27.84 4.66
CA ALA A 108 -26.89 -26.99 3.50
C ALA A 108 -26.49 -25.53 3.77
N ALA A 109 -26.92 -24.96 4.91
CA ALA A 109 -26.55 -23.60 5.32
C ALA A 109 -25.04 -23.44 5.53
N PHE A 110 -24.39 -24.43 6.16
CA PHE A 110 -22.94 -24.47 6.35
C PHE A 110 -22.20 -24.51 5.02
N LYS A 111 -22.63 -25.36 4.09
CA LYS A 111 -22.04 -25.42 2.74
C LYS A 111 -22.19 -24.09 2.00
N ALA A 112 -23.38 -23.49 2.07
CA ALA A 112 -23.61 -22.17 1.46
C ALA A 112 -22.70 -21.09 2.07
N ALA A 113 -22.50 -21.11 3.39
CA ALA A 113 -21.57 -20.20 4.06
C ALA A 113 -20.10 -20.42 3.64
N ASP A 114 -19.64 -21.66 3.54
CA ASP A 114 -18.29 -22.00 3.07
C ASP A 114 -18.07 -21.58 1.60
N ASP A 115 -19.08 -21.80 0.74
CA ASP A 115 -19.04 -21.39 -0.66
C ASP A 115 -18.99 -19.85 -0.78
N ARG A 116 -19.71 -19.10 0.07
CA ARG A 116 -19.64 -17.63 0.14
C ARG A 116 -18.25 -17.15 0.58
N LEU A 117 -17.66 -17.77 1.60
CA LEU A 117 -16.32 -17.41 2.07
C LEU A 117 -15.25 -17.62 0.98
N LYS A 118 -15.29 -18.77 0.29
CA LYS A 118 -14.40 -19.04 -0.86
C LYS A 118 -14.59 -18.03 -1.98
N ARG A 119 -15.82 -17.63 -2.27
CA ARG A 119 -16.12 -16.62 -3.30
C ARG A 119 -15.58 -15.25 -2.90
N ARG A 120 -15.84 -14.81 -1.67
CA ARG A 120 -15.28 -13.58 -1.09
C ARG A 120 -13.77 -13.56 -1.25
N ASP A 121 -13.08 -14.61 -0.81
CA ASP A 121 -11.62 -14.70 -0.90
C ASP A 121 -11.14 -14.64 -2.35
N ARG A 122 -11.86 -15.26 -3.28
CA ARG A 122 -11.55 -15.16 -4.72
C ARG A 122 -11.71 -13.72 -5.21
N MET A 123 -12.81 -13.04 -4.91
CA MET A 123 -13.05 -11.66 -5.33
C MET A 123 -12.04 -10.70 -4.74
N VAL A 124 -11.71 -10.84 -3.45
CA VAL A 124 -10.65 -10.05 -2.79
C VAL A 124 -9.32 -10.27 -3.50
N ASN A 125 -8.93 -11.51 -3.76
CA ASN A 125 -7.68 -11.79 -4.44
C ASN A 125 -7.68 -11.28 -5.89
N GLU A 126 -8.77 -11.43 -6.63
CA GLU A 126 -8.90 -10.92 -8.00
C GLU A 126 -8.76 -9.39 -8.03
N GLU A 127 -9.41 -8.70 -7.09
CA GLU A 127 -9.40 -7.24 -7.01
C GLU A 127 -8.06 -6.68 -6.54
N LEU A 128 -7.45 -7.30 -5.52
CA LEU A 128 -6.09 -6.95 -5.09
C LEU A 128 -5.07 -7.23 -6.19
N ASN A 129 -5.25 -8.31 -6.95
CA ASN A 129 -4.37 -8.61 -8.06
C ASN A 129 -4.59 -7.64 -9.21
N SER A 130 -5.83 -7.27 -9.56
CA SER A 130 -6.15 -6.42 -10.70
C SER A 130 -5.58 -5.00 -10.55
N ARG A 131 -5.59 -4.46 -9.33
CA ARG A 131 -5.26 -3.06 -9.07
C ARG A 131 -3.76 -2.75 -9.13
N PRO A 132 -3.37 -1.61 -9.72
CA PRO A 132 -2.00 -1.15 -9.63
C PRO A 132 -1.65 -0.79 -8.18
N MET A 133 -0.43 -1.11 -7.74
CA MET A 133 0.07 -0.72 -6.42
C MET A 133 0.93 0.53 -6.52
N PHE A 134 0.92 1.32 -5.45
CA PHE A 134 1.86 2.41 -5.23
C PHE A 134 3.03 1.95 -4.38
N TRP A 135 4.23 2.38 -4.76
CA TRP A 135 5.48 1.99 -4.11
C TRP A 135 6.19 3.21 -3.54
N GLU A 136 6.85 3.02 -2.41
CA GLU A 136 7.67 4.03 -1.76
C GLU A 136 9.09 3.52 -1.54
N LEU A 137 10.09 4.33 -1.86
CA LEU A 137 11.43 4.21 -1.32
C LEU A 137 11.44 4.76 0.11
N SER A 138 11.02 3.93 1.07
CA SER A 138 10.74 4.36 2.45
C SER A 138 11.99 4.64 3.27
N SER A 139 13.10 3.98 2.96
CA SER A 139 14.35 4.19 3.69
C SER A 139 15.57 3.98 2.82
N VAL A 140 16.53 4.87 2.96
CA VAL A 140 17.90 4.73 2.47
C VAL A 140 18.82 5.25 3.56
N TYR A 141 19.69 4.39 4.08
CA TYR A 141 20.60 4.77 5.14
C TYR A 141 21.97 4.14 4.95
N VAL A 142 23.00 4.92 5.26
CA VAL A 142 24.39 4.47 5.34
C VAL A 142 24.97 5.01 6.64
N ILE A 143 25.63 4.13 7.40
CA ILE A 143 26.30 4.48 8.64
C ILE A 143 27.32 5.60 8.35
N PRO A 144 27.38 6.67 9.18
CA PRO A 144 28.22 7.84 8.90
C PRO A 144 29.66 7.55 8.48
N LYS A 145 30.33 6.57 9.12
CA LYS A 145 31.73 6.19 8.82
C LYS A 145 31.93 5.63 7.40
N TYR A 146 30.87 5.13 6.76
CA TYR A 146 30.91 4.59 5.40
C TYR A 146 30.26 5.51 4.34
N ARG A 147 29.86 6.73 4.71
CA ARG A 147 29.29 7.69 3.75
C ARG A 147 30.35 8.16 2.76
N LYS A 148 29.89 8.70 1.62
CA LYS A 148 30.72 9.18 0.50
C LYS A 148 31.54 8.09 -0.23
N GLN A 149 31.30 6.82 0.05
CA GLN A 149 31.90 5.67 -0.64
C GLN A 149 31.02 5.10 -1.76
N GLY A 150 29.95 5.81 -2.15
CA GLY A 150 29.01 5.34 -3.19
C GLY A 150 27.98 4.29 -2.74
N ILE A 151 28.07 3.76 -1.52
CA ILE A 151 27.19 2.69 -0.99
C ILE A 151 25.71 3.05 -1.10
N GLY A 152 25.32 4.28 -0.73
CA GLY A 152 23.92 4.71 -0.80
C GLY A 152 23.38 4.74 -2.23
N SER A 153 24.20 5.18 -3.18
CA SER A 153 23.83 5.19 -4.60
C SER A 153 23.67 3.78 -5.15
N GLU A 154 24.55 2.86 -4.74
CA GLU A 154 24.47 1.46 -5.15
C GLU A 154 23.24 0.76 -4.56
N LEU A 155 22.94 1.01 -3.28
CA LEU A 155 21.72 0.51 -2.65
C LEU A 155 20.45 0.96 -3.38
N VAL A 156 20.35 2.23 -3.77
CA VAL A 156 19.20 2.73 -4.53
C VAL A 156 19.12 2.09 -5.91
N LYS A 157 20.24 2.01 -6.66
CA LYS A 157 20.26 1.33 -7.97
C LYS A 157 19.80 -0.11 -7.87
N GLN A 158 20.31 -0.85 -6.89
CA GLN A 158 19.98 -2.26 -6.71
C GLN A 158 18.52 -2.45 -6.28
N VAL A 159 17.98 -1.59 -5.40
CA VAL A 159 16.59 -1.75 -4.96
C VAL A 159 15.60 -1.43 -6.08
N LEU A 160 15.87 -0.39 -6.88
CA LEU A 160 15.09 -0.06 -8.07
C LEU A 160 15.18 -1.19 -9.10
N ARG A 161 16.39 -1.71 -9.38
CA ARG A 161 16.58 -2.83 -10.32
C ARG A 161 15.84 -4.08 -9.86
N ARG A 162 15.92 -4.41 -8.57
CA ARG A 162 15.21 -5.55 -7.97
C ARG A 162 13.71 -5.36 -8.12
N HIS A 163 13.18 -4.15 -7.92
CA HIS A 163 11.77 -3.85 -8.11
C HIS A 163 11.29 -4.20 -9.53
N VAL A 164 12.04 -3.78 -10.56
CA VAL A 164 11.76 -4.13 -11.96
C VAL A 164 11.78 -5.65 -12.17
N ILE A 165 12.82 -6.34 -11.68
CA ILE A 165 12.98 -7.79 -11.86
C ILE A 165 11.85 -8.57 -11.18
N THR A 166 11.38 -8.11 -10.02
CA THR A 166 10.28 -8.76 -9.29
C THR A 166 8.92 -8.62 -9.98
N ASN A 167 8.84 -7.88 -11.10
CA ASN A 167 7.64 -7.66 -11.92
C ASN A 167 6.40 -7.31 -11.09
N LYS A 168 6.60 -6.53 -10.02
CA LYS A 168 5.50 -6.07 -9.19
C LYS A 168 4.68 -5.04 -9.97
N ARG A 169 3.35 -5.10 -9.85
CA ARG A 169 2.45 -4.15 -10.52
C ARG A 169 2.68 -2.74 -9.98
N GLY A 170 2.67 -1.75 -10.86
CA GLY A 170 3.01 -0.36 -10.54
C GLY A 170 4.50 -0.07 -10.74
N ARG A 171 4.78 0.81 -11.71
CA ARG A 171 6.13 1.24 -12.06
C ARG A 171 6.57 2.51 -11.32
N ASP A 172 5.60 3.25 -10.79
CA ASP A 172 5.85 4.49 -10.09
C ASP A 172 6.30 4.22 -8.66
N ILE A 173 7.45 4.79 -8.31
CA ILE A 173 8.02 4.76 -6.98
C ILE A 173 8.14 6.19 -6.47
N TYR A 174 7.57 6.43 -5.30
CA TYR A 174 7.57 7.71 -4.62
C TYR A 174 8.61 7.72 -3.50
N ALA A 175 9.05 8.90 -3.09
CA ALA A 175 9.85 9.05 -1.87
C ALA A 175 9.60 10.44 -1.26
N LEU A 176 9.64 10.52 0.07
CA LEU A 176 9.71 11.79 0.78
C LEU A 176 11.16 12.14 1.04
N THR A 177 11.56 13.35 0.68
CA THR A 177 12.93 13.81 0.86
C THR A 177 13.00 15.31 1.15
N LEU A 178 14.16 15.78 1.59
CA LEU A 178 14.38 17.22 1.75
C LEU A 178 14.65 17.85 0.39
N ALA A 179 14.21 19.09 0.16
CA ALA A 179 14.42 19.79 -1.10
C ALA A 179 15.92 19.82 -1.50
N LYS A 180 16.83 19.99 -0.53
CA LYS A 180 18.28 19.98 -0.77
C LYS A 180 18.85 18.63 -1.22
N THR A 181 18.16 17.51 -0.94
CA THR A 181 18.62 16.18 -1.33
C THR A 181 18.07 15.73 -2.67
N VAL A 182 17.14 16.49 -3.28
CA VAL A 182 16.57 16.18 -4.60
C VAL A 182 17.64 15.97 -5.68
N PRO A 183 18.70 16.81 -5.82
CA PRO A 183 19.72 16.59 -6.85
C PRO A 183 20.44 15.23 -6.74
N TRP A 184 20.54 14.69 -5.52
CA TRP A 184 21.09 13.34 -5.33
C TRP A 184 20.14 12.26 -5.82
N TYR A 185 18.82 12.47 -5.79
CA TYR A 185 17.84 11.50 -6.29
C TYR A 185 17.62 11.59 -7.80
N GLU A 186 17.84 12.76 -8.41
CA GLU A 186 17.68 12.98 -9.85
C GLU A 186 18.55 12.04 -10.71
N GLN A 187 19.74 11.67 -10.21
CA GLN A 187 20.62 10.71 -10.89
C GLN A 187 20.01 9.30 -11.03
N PHE A 188 18.96 8.99 -10.26
CA PHE A 188 18.21 7.73 -10.36
C PHE A 188 16.86 7.91 -11.07
N GLY A 189 16.65 9.05 -11.74
CA GLY A 189 15.43 9.32 -12.51
C GLY A 189 14.25 9.83 -11.67
N PHE A 190 14.46 10.20 -10.41
CA PHE A 190 13.42 10.86 -9.61
C PHE A 190 13.24 12.32 -10.04
N LYS A 191 12.00 12.79 -9.99
CA LYS A 191 11.59 14.18 -10.24
C LYS A 191 10.65 14.62 -9.14
N ILE A 192 10.57 15.92 -8.87
CA ILE A 192 9.58 16.47 -7.94
C ILE A 192 8.19 16.15 -8.44
N GLU A 193 7.34 15.63 -7.56
CA GLU A 193 5.95 15.31 -7.86
C GLU A 193 5.03 16.29 -7.13
N GLU A 194 4.22 17.01 -7.90
CA GLU A 194 3.26 17.98 -7.35
C GLU A 194 2.00 17.27 -6.85
N LYS A 195 1.60 16.18 -7.49
CA LYS A 195 0.44 15.38 -7.11
C LYS A 195 0.85 14.28 -6.14
N VAL A 196 0.98 14.66 -4.88
CA VAL A 196 1.34 13.74 -3.79
C VAL A 196 0.20 12.74 -3.56
N PRO A 197 0.47 11.42 -3.52
CA PRO A 197 -0.53 10.44 -3.14
C PRO A 197 -1.10 10.73 -1.76
N SER A 198 -2.42 10.57 -1.59
CA SER A 198 -3.12 10.91 -0.34
C SER A 198 -2.52 10.23 0.90
N SER A 199 -2.04 9.00 0.75
CA SER A 199 -1.35 8.24 1.80
C SER A 199 -0.06 8.89 2.29
N MET A 200 0.65 9.61 1.43
CA MET A 200 1.89 10.31 1.77
C MET A 200 1.64 11.73 2.29
N THR A 201 0.46 12.31 2.04
CA THR A 201 0.12 13.66 2.48
C THR A 201 0.16 13.82 4.00
N ILE A 202 -0.29 12.80 4.75
CA ILE A 202 -0.24 12.83 6.23
C ILE A 202 1.22 12.77 6.70
N GLU A 203 2.03 11.87 6.15
CA GLU A 203 3.45 11.77 6.47
C GLU A 203 4.18 13.09 6.13
N MET A 204 3.84 13.74 5.02
CA MET A 204 4.36 15.05 4.66
C MET A 204 3.93 16.15 5.64
N ALA A 205 2.68 16.15 6.10
CA ALA A 205 2.19 17.12 7.06
C ALA A 205 2.94 17.01 8.40
N VAL A 206 3.09 15.79 8.91
CA VAL A 206 3.85 15.51 10.14
C VAL A 206 5.33 15.87 9.97
N GLY A 207 5.93 15.45 8.84
CA GLY A 207 7.32 15.75 8.52
C GLY A 207 7.59 17.25 8.42
N ASN A 208 6.70 18.02 7.80
CA ASN A 208 6.84 19.47 7.66
C ASN A 208 6.86 20.21 9.00
N VAL A 209 6.19 19.71 10.04
CA VAL A 209 6.26 20.28 11.40
C VAL A 209 7.68 20.14 11.95
N ILE A 210 8.30 18.97 11.75
CA ILE A 210 9.67 18.69 12.20
C ILE A 210 10.68 19.47 11.36
N THR A 211 10.52 19.51 10.04
CA THR A 211 11.50 20.18 9.17
C THR A 211 11.49 21.70 9.28
N LYS A 212 10.36 22.31 9.71
CA LYS A 212 10.31 23.75 10.07
C LYS A 212 11.34 24.12 11.14
N LEU A 213 11.61 23.23 12.10
CA LEU A 213 12.64 23.43 13.13
C LEU A 213 14.05 23.45 12.53
N ILE A 214 14.26 22.72 11.43
CA ILE A 214 15.56 22.58 10.74
C ILE A 214 15.68 23.53 9.53
N ARG A 215 14.64 24.34 9.26
CA ARG A 215 14.53 25.25 8.10
C ARG A 215 14.68 24.55 6.73
N GLU A 216 14.22 23.32 6.65
CA GLU A 216 14.23 22.54 5.41
C GLU A 216 12.80 22.27 4.92
N LYS A 217 12.61 22.22 3.60
CA LYS A 217 11.32 21.88 2.99
C LYS A 217 11.30 20.40 2.66
N LEU A 218 10.28 19.68 3.14
CA LEU A 218 10.02 18.31 2.72
C LEU A 218 9.27 18.33 1.39
N VAL A 219 9.68 17.48 0.45
CA VAL A 219 9.09 17.36 -0.89
C VAL A 219 8.85 15.88 -1.23
N CYS A 220 7.84 15.64 -2.06
CA CYS A 220 7.62 14.34 -2.67
C CYS A 220 8.36 14.28 -4.01
N ILE A 221 9.02 13.16 -4.27
CA ILE A 221 9.64 12.86 -5.55
C ILE A 221 9.10 11.55 -6.10
N ARG A 222 9.02 11.41 -7.43
CA ARG A 222 8.57 10.21 -8.13
C ARG A 222 9.56 9.82 -9.22
N THR A 223 9.77 8.52 -9.40
CA THR A 223 10.39 7.94 -10.59
C THR A 223 9.47 6.88 -11.19
N SER A 224 9.59 6.65 -12.50
CA SER A 224 8.86 5.60 -13.22
C SER A 224 9.88 4.70 -13.90
N LEU A 225 9.83 3.39 -13.60
CA LEU A 225 10.79 2.38 -14.08
C LEU A 225 10.35 1.65 -15.35
#